data_AF-A0A4Q7MQ34-F1
#
_entry.id   AF-A0A4Q7MQ34-F1
#
_cell.length_a   1.000
_cell.length_b   1.000
_cell.length_c   1.000
_cell.angle_alpha   90.00
_cell.angle_beta   90.00
_cell.angle_gamma   90.00
#
_symmetry.space_group_name_H-M   'P 1'
#
loop_
_entity.id
_entity.type
_entity.pdbx_description
1 polymer ?
#
loop_
_entity_poly.entity_id
_entity_poly.type
_entity_poly.pdbx_seq_one_letter_code
_entity_poly.pdbx_strand_id
1 'polypeptide(L)'
;MWISCGFTGKTCAYPVHRRCYLFKIKGSELYRFPLWNRKNGNLNLMGLGGVFGKREKSGGKVGGIAGCRQRLRLTFARMHPKEIAIKDFTYDLPEELIAKYPLPNRDASRLLIWQEETISEDIYRNLDQYLPSNSLLVFNNTRVVAARLLFQKITGATIEIFCLEPHAKYPDITTAMSTRGSVTWMCLVGGVSKWKPGNILEKKIPHGSTELKLHAAYIEKIKDSFAIELSWNEPDLSFAEVLHLAGVMPLPPYIKRKAEQTDEDRYQTIYAKHEGSVAAPTAGLHFTDTIFQKLDARNIKRSFVTLHVGAGTFQPVKSGTLEGHPMHIEFIDVTVESIRNLIDHIDTHITAVGTTSLRTIESLYWLGSKVMAQPDIQPEELSVQQWDAYEMKGDIPAKAALEALLKYLEQKGLNRLLTRTQLLIAPGYSIRIPHALVTNFHQPQSTLLLLVAAFAGPKWKEIYHYALSNGFRFLSYGDGCLLFRH
;
A
#
# COMPACT_ATOMS: atom_id res chain seq x y z
N MET A 1 1.56 -30.69 43.16
CA MET A 1 0.47 -31.17 44.04
C MET A 1 -0.85 -30.88 43.32
N TRP A 2 -1.45 -31.90 42.69
CA TRP A 2 -2.73 -31.76 41.99
C TRP A 2 -3.86 -31.92 43.03
N ILE A 3 -4.66 -30.88 43.23
CA ILE A 3 -5.88 -30.97 44.05
C ILE A 3 -7.04 -31.13 43.08
N SER A 4 -7.63 -32.32 43.09
CA SER A 4 -8.93 -32.62 42.51
C SER A 4 -10.01 -31.83 43.23
N CYS A 5 -10.71 -30.96 42.51
CA CYS A 5 -12.01 -30.43 42.92
C CYS A 5 -13.01 -30.79 41.82
N GLY A 6 -13.86 -31.78 42.12
CA GLY A 6 -14.92 -32.20 41.24
C GLY A 6 -16.02 -31.15 41.19
N PHE A 7 -16.21 -30.54 40.02
CA PHE A 7 -17.50 -30.08 39.52
C PHE A 7 -17.39 -29.99 37.99
N THR A 8 -18.38 -30.52 37.30
CA THR A 8 -18.44 -30.72 35.86
C THR A 8 -18.46 -29.40 35.08
N GLY A 9 -17.43 -29.16 34.28
CA GLY A 9 -17.37 -28.03 33.32
C GLY A 9 -15.94 -27.69 32.92
N LYS A 10 -15.59 -27.89 31.64
CA LYS A 10 -14.24 -27.74 31.08
C LYS A 10 -13.61 -26.37 31.41
N THR A 11 -12.50 -26.38 32.14
CA THR A 11 -11.62 -25.22 32.35
C THR A 11 -10.30 -25.42 31.60
N CYS A 12 -9.93 -24.48 30.72
CA CYS A 12 -8.58 -24.38 30.15
C CYS A 12 -7.82 -23.26 30.85
N ALA A 13 -6.59 -23.54 31.29
CA ALA A 13 -5.66 -22.55 31.80
C ALA A 13 -4.49 -22.39 30.81
N TYR A 14 -4.16 -21.16 30.43
CA TYR A 14 -2.97 -20.81 29.64
C TYR A 14 -2.03 -19.92 30.48
N PRO A 15 -0.70 -20.14 30.44
CA PRO A 15 0.23 -19.30 31.15
C PRO A 15 0.65 -18.11 30.27
N VAL A 16 0.30 -16.89 30.67
CA VAL A 16 0.95 -15.66 30.19
C VAL A 16 1.24 -14.81 31.43
N HIS A 17 2.53 -14.48 31.62
CA HIS A 17 3.12 -13.61 32.65
C HIS A 17 2.29 -13.23 33.90
N ARG A 18 2.66 -13.82 35.05
CA ARG A 18 2.45 -13.35 36.45
C ARG A 18 1.05 -12.87 36.90
N ARG A 19 -0.07 -13.29 36.27
CA ARG A 19 -1.41 -13.25 36.90
C ARG A 19 -2.27 -14.43 36.44
N CYS A 20 -2.79 -15.23 37.38
CA CYS A 20 -3.77 -16.28 37.10
C CYS A 20 -5.18 -15.68 37.01
N TYR A 21 -5.93 -16.02 35.96
CA TYR A 21 -7.34 -15.65 35.80
C TYR A 21 -8.20 -16.91 35.67
N LEU A 22 -9.40 -16.88 36.25
CA LEU A 22 -10.40 -17.92 36.09
C LEU A 22 -11.49 -17.39 35.15
N PHE A 23 -11.70 -18.10 34.05
CA PHE A 23 -12.73 -17.79 33.06
C PHE A 23 -13.89 -18.77 33.21
N LYS A 24 -15.12 -18.25 33.26
CA LYS A 24 -16.34 -19.06 33.25
C LYS A 24 -17.16 -18.69 32.02
N ILE A 25 -17.51 -19.71 31.24
CA ILE A 25 -18.36 -19.58 30.05
C ILE A 25 -19.80 -19.89 30.46
N LYS A 26 -20.72 -18.98 30.14
CA LYS A 26 -22.17 -19.22 30.25
C LYS A 26 -22.84 -18.59 29.03
N GLY A 27 -23.21 -19.41 28.04
CA GLY A 27 -23.68 -18.92 26.74
C GLY A 27 -22.56 -18.28 25.91
N SER A 28 -22.87 -17.23 25.14
CA SER A 28 -21.95 -16.53 24.21
C SER A 28 -21.12 -15.40 24.84
N GLU A 29 -21.09 -15.30 26.18
CA GLU A 29 -20.34 -14.26 26.90
C GLU A 29 -19.24 -14.83 27.80
N LEU A 30 -18.11 -14.12 27.86
CA LEU A 30 -16.92 -14.48 28.64
C LEU A 30 -16.79 -13.56 29.87
N TYR A 31 -16.88 -14.13 31.07
CA TYR A 31 -16.78 -13.38 32.33
C TYR A 31 -15.38 -13.51 32.94
N ARG A 32 -14.78 -12.38 33.33
CA ARG A 32 -13.43 -12.29 33.92
C ARG A 32 -13.51 -11.95 35.41
N PHE A 33 -12.99 -12.83 36.27
CA PHE A 33 -12.86 -12.58 37.71
C PHE A 33 -11.39 -12.34 38.09
N PRO A 34 -11.08 -11.32 38.90
CA PRO A 34 -9.74 -11.14 39.44
C PRO A 34 -9.51 -12.10 40.62
N LEU A 35 -8.45 -12.91 40.56
CA LEU A 35 -7.94 -13.64 41.73
C LEU A 35 -6.79 -12.86 42.38
N TRP A 36 -6.87 -12.71 43.69
CA TRP A 36 -5.99 -11.87 44.51
C TRP A 36 -4.61 -12.47 44.78
N ASN A 37 -3.70 -11.58 45.20
CA ASN A 37 -2.27 -11.78 45.37
C ASN A 37 -1.93 -12.50 46.69
N ARG A 38 -0.93 -13.39 46.67
CA ARG A 38 -0.48 -14.19 47.80
C ARG A 38 0.48 -13.37 48.67
N LYS A 39 0.03 -12.85 49.81
CA LYS A 39 0.90 -12.51 50.95
C LYS A 39 0.20 -12.88 52.25
N ASN A 40 0.86 -13.76 53.01
CA ASN A 40 0.55 -14.17 54.39
C ASN A 40 -0.82 -14.83 54.62
N GLY A 41 -0.97 -16.07 54.15
CA GLY A 41 -1.51 -17.17 54.95
C GLY A 41 -2.89 -17.11 55.61
N ASN A 42 -3.78 -16.14 55.33
CA ASN A 42 -5.17 -16.16 55.81
C ASN A 42 -6.14 -15.54 54.80
N LEU A 43 -7.30 -16.19 54.61
CA LEU A 43 -8.42 -15.77 53.77
C LEU A 43 -9.47 -15.04 54.63
N ASN A 44 -9.77 -13.78 54.33
CA ASN A 44 -10.96 -13.09 54.84
C ASN A 44 -11.64 -12.30 53.71
N LEU A 45 -12.96 -12.44 53.58
CA LEU A 45 -13.81 -11.64 52.69
C LEU A 45 -14.02 -10.25 53.31
N MET A 46 -13.65 -9.18 52.60
CA MET A 46 -14.10 -7.83 52.95
C MET A 46 -15.48 -7.56 52.34
N GLY A 47 -16.42 -7.25 53.23
CA GLY A 47 -17.79 -6.87 52.90
C GLY A 47 -17.90 -5.45 52.35
N LEU A 48 -18.94 -5.24 51.54
CA LEU A 48 -19.47 -3.92 51.21
C LEU A 48 -20.72 -3.72 52.08
N GLY A 49 -20.59 -2.90 53.11
CA GLY A 49 -21.72 -2.30 53.82
C GLY A 49 -22.20 -1.06 53.06
N GLY A 50 -23.51 -0.94 52.86
CA GLY A 50 -24.11 0.22 52.19
C GLY A 50 -25.59 0.05 51.84
N VAL A 51 -26.44 0.16 52.88
CA VAL A 51 -27.83 0.66 52.91
C VAL A 51 -28.77 0.28 51.75
N PHE A 52 -29.69 -0.65 52.03
CA PHE A 52 -30.93 -0.86 51.27
C PHE A 52 -31.95 0.24 51.58
N GLY A 53 -32.26 1.07 50.59
CA GLY A 53 -33.47 1.90 50.55
C GLY A 53 -34.43 1.39 49.48
N LYS A 54 -35.64 0.99 49.89
CA LYS A 54 -36.74 0.58 48.98
C LYS A 54 -37.11 1.74 48.03
N ARG A 55 -37.20 1.47 46.71
CA ARG A 55 -38.10 2.19 45.80
C ARG A 55 -38.55 1.30 44.61
N GLU A 56 -39.86 1.22 44.53
CA GLU A 56 -40.83 0.95 43.45
C GLU A 56 -40.40 0.43 42.06
N LYS A 57 -41.25 -0.49 41.57
CA LYS A 57 -41.40 -0.86 40.15
C LYS A 57 -41.85 0.35 39.33
N SER A 58 -41.11 0.71 38.27
CA SER A 58 -41.70 1.27 37.03
C SER A 58 -40.69 1.32 35.88
N GLY A 59 -41.17 1.09 34.66
CA GLY A 59 -40.67 1.71 33.43
C GLY A 59 -39.40 1.12 32.79
N GLY A 60 -39.53 0.60 31.57
CA GLY A 60 -38.41 0.08 30.79
C GLY A 60 -37.43 1.13 30.26
N LYS A 61 -36.27 0.65 29.81
CA LYS A 61 -35.52 1.14 28.64
C LYS A 61 -34.38 0.17 28.32
N VAL A 62 -34.35 -0.28 27.08
CA VAL A 62 -33.28 -1.09 26.49
C VAL A 62 -32.03 -0.22 26.36
N GLY A 63 -31.03 -0.45 27.20
CA GLY A 63 -29.71 0.20 27.14
C GLY A 63 -28.74 -0.59 26.27
N GLY A 64 -28.89 -0.51 24.95
CA GLY A 64 -27.99 -1.11 23.98
C GLY A 64 -26.99 -0.09 23.39
N ILE A 65 -25.87 -0.61 22.88
CA ILE A 65 -25.01 -0.02 21.83
C ILE A 65 -23.84 0.89 22.28
N ALA A 66 -23.87 1.56 23.44
CA ALA A 66 -22.76 2.46 23.82
C ALA A 66 -21.44 1.73 24.21
N GLY A 67 -21.52 0.65 24.99
CA GLY A 67 -20.34 -0.05 25.51
C GLY A 67 -19.56 -0.90 24.49
N CYS A 68 -20.21 -1.32 23.41
CA CYS A 68 -19.57 -2.14 22.35
C CYS A 68 -18.73 -1.26 21.40
N ARG A 69 -19.20 -0.03 21.09
CA ARG A 69 -18.47 0.95 20.26
C ARG A 69 -17.17 1.42 20.91
N GLN A 70 -17.15 1.58 22.23
CA GLN A 70 -15.95 2.02 22.95
C GLN A 70 -14.87 0.92 23.04
N ARG A 71 -15.27 -0.36 23.09
CA ARG A 71 -14.35 -1.53 23.08
C ARG A 71 -13.67 -1.74 21.72
N LEU A 72 -14.37 -1.48 20.61
CA LEU A 72 -13.84 -1.56 19.25
C LEU A 72 -12.91 -0.39 18.91
N ARG A 73 -13.22 0.84 19.35
CA ARG A 73 -12.31 2.00 19.19
C ARG A 73 -10.98 1.81 19.96
N LEU A 74 -11.00 1.13 21.11
CA LEU A 74 -9.80 0.88 21.94
C LEU A 74 -8.94 -0.30 21.49
N THR A 75 -9.45 -1.22 20.65
CA THR A 75 -8.71 -2.44 20.24
C THR A 75 -7.80 -2.22 19.04
N PHE A 76 -8.16 -1.35 18.10
CA PHE A 76 -7.30 -1.03 16.94
C PHE A 76 -6.16 -0.06 17.26
N ALA A 77 -6.31 0.81 18.26
CA ALA A 77 -5.31 1.83 18.60
C ALA A 77 -4.12 1.31 19.43
N ARG A 78 -4.07 0.02 19.79
CA ARG A 78 -3.04 -0.55 20.69
C ARG A 78 -2.35 -1.81 20.17
N MET A 79 -2.71 -2.29 18.99
CA MET A 79 -2.12 -3.50 18.42
C MET A 79 -0.99 -3.10 17.48
N HIS A 80 0.21 -3.64 17.71
CA HIS A 80 1.32 -3.44 16.78
C HIS A 80 0.98 -4.13 15.44
N PRO A 81 1.22 -3.52 14.27
CA PRO A 81 0.80 -4.09 12.99
C PRO A 81 1.35 -5.49 12.70
N LYS A 82 2.51 -5.85 13.26
CA LYS A 82 3.05 -7.23 13.26
C LYS A 82 1.99 -8.28 13.66
N GLU A 83 1.10 -7.95 14.60
CA GLU A 83 0.08 -8.85 15.15
C GLU A 83 -1.22 -8.89 14.30
N ILE A 84 -1.35 -8.00 13.30
CA ILE A 84 -2.56 -7.95 12.48
C ILE A 84 -2.71 -9.24 11.67
N ALA A 85 -3.85 -9.90 11.84
CA ALA A 85 -4.23 -11.04 11.03
C ALA A 85 -4.87 -10.57 9.72
N ILE A 86 -4.28 -10.93 8.57
CA ILE A 86 -4.75 -10.44 7.26
C ILE A 86 -6.19 -10.86 6.96
N LYS A 87 -6.63 -12.02 7.48
CA LYS A 87 -7.98 -12.54 7.35
C LYS A 87 -9.07 -11.60 7.90
N ASP A 88 -8.72 -10.69 8.80
CA ASP A 88 -9.68 -9.72 9.37
C ASP A 88 -9.97 -8.57 8.39
N PHE A 89 -9.15 -8.45 7.35
CA PHE A 89 -9.23 -7.49 6.24
C PHE A 89 -9.70 -8.18 4.98
N THR A 90 -10.87 -8.79 5.07
CA THR A 90 -11.50 -9.51 3.96
C THR A 90 -12.93 -9.02 3.76
N TYR A 91 -13.43 -9.17 2.54
CA TYR A 91 -14.81 -8.99 2.15
C TYR A 91 -15.08 -9.87 0.93
N ASP A 92 -16.34 -10.15 0.64
CA ASP A 92 -16.71 -10.90 -0.56
C ASP A 92 -16.70 -9.96 -1.78
N LEU A 93 -15.88 -10.27 -2.77
CA LEU A 93 -15.74 -9.48 -4.00
C LEU A 93 -16.23 -10.32 -5.18
N PRO A 94 -17.49 -10.10 -5.62
CA PRO A 94 -18.02 -10.77 -6.80
C PRO A 94 -17.22 -10.46 -8.06
N GLU A 95 -17.01 -11.46 -8.92
CA GLU A 95 -16.18 -11.32 -10.13
C GLU A 95 -16.78 -10.32 -11.13
N GLU A 96 -18.11 -10.18 -11.15
CA GLU A 96 -18.85 -9.22 -11.97
C GLU A 96 -18.59 -7.76 -11.59
N LEU A 97 -18.17 -7.49 -10.35
CA LEU A 97 -17.81 -6.14 -9.91
C LEU A 97 -16.35 -5.79 -10.22
N ILE A 98 -15.53 -6.75 -10.67
CA ILE A 98 -14.14 -6.50 -11.07
C ILE A 98 -14.10 -5.92 -12.49
N ALA A 99 -13.67 -4.66 -12.62
CA ALA A 99 -13.56 -4.01 -13.92
C ALA A 99 -12.43 -4.62 -14.78
N LYS A 100 -12.81 -5.29 -15.87
CA LYS A 100 -11.87 -5.86 -16.87
C LYS A 100 -11.34 -4.82 -17.85
N TYR A 101 -12.12 -3.77 -18.10
CA TYR A 101 -11.78 -2.64 -18.97
C TYR A 101 -12.17 -1.34 -18.26
N PRO A 102 -11.44 -0.25 -18.50
CA PRO A 102 -11.85 1.07 -18.03
C PRO A 102 -13.05 1.58 -18.84
N LEU A 103 -13.77 2.57 -18.31
CA LEU A 103 -14.81 3.26 -19.08
C LEU A 103 -14.19 3.98 -20.29
N PRO A 104 -14.94 4.21 -21.39
CA PRO A 104 -14.45 4.99 -22.52
C PRO A 104 -13.89 6.35 -22.08
N ASN A 105 -14.64 7.07 -21.24
CA ASN A 105 -14.23 8.31 -20.61
C ASN A 105 -13.72 8.04 -19.18
N ARG A 106 -12.45 8.38 -18.92
CA ARG A 106 -11.76 8.12 -17.64
C ARG A 106 -12.44 8.80 -16.45
N ASP A 107 -12.93 10.02 -16.65
CA ASP A 107 -13.55 10.86 -15.62
C ASP A 107 -15.05 10.57 -15.39
N ALA A 108 -15.62 9.63 -16.16
CA ALA A 108 -17.00 9.16 -15.99
C ALA A 108 -17.12 8.04 -14.93
N SER A 109 -15.98 7.57 -14.37
CA SER A 109 -16.00 6.64 -13.24
C SER A 109 -16.73 7.25 -12.06
N ARG A 110 -17.44 6.41 -11.30
CA ARG A 110 -18.11 6.85 -10.07
C ARG A 110 -17.07 7.22 -9.01
N LEU A 111 -17.45 8.15 -8.14
CA LEU A 111 -16.66 8.63 -7.02
C LEU A 111 -17.49 8.49 -5.74
N LEU A 112 -17.05 7.62 -4.83
CA LEU A 112 -17.59 7.57 -3.47
C LEU A 112 -16.88 8.62 -2.61
N ILE A 113 -17.61 9.54 -2.01
CA ILE A 113 -17.04 10.52 -1.07
C ILE A 113 -17.35 10.08 0.35
N TRP A 114 -16.31 9.95 1.18
CA TRP A 114 -16.44 9.73 2.62
C TRP A 114 -15.89 10.93 3.39
N GLN A 115 -16.79 11.68 4.01
CA GLN A 115 -16.51 12.90 4.76
C GLN A 115 -17.46 13.00 5.95
N GLU A 116 -16.95 13.35 7.12
CA GLU A 116 -17.70 13.54 8.37
C GLU A 116 -18.57 12.33 8.73
N GLU A 117 -17.97 11.14 8.65
CA GLU A 117 -18.65 9.85 8.81
C GLU A 117 -19.84 9.61 7.85
N THR A 118 -20.02 10.44 6.83
CA THR A 118 -21.11 10.36 5.84
C THR A 118 -20.58 9.87 4.49
N ILE A 119 -21.35 9.01 3.84
CA ILE A 119 -21.07 8.52 2.48
C ILE A 119 -22.00 9.25 1.49
N SER A 120 -21.43 9.76 0.41
CA SER A 120 -22.16 10.29 -0.75
C SER A 120 -21.53 9.82 -2.06
N GLU A 121 -22.22 10.03 -3.18
CA GLU A 121 -21.78 9.61 -4.51
C GLU A 121 -21.77 10.77 -5.49
N ASP A 122 -20.78 10.78 -6.38
CA ASP A 122 -20.73 11.63 -7.58
C ASP A 122 -19.89 10.90 -8.66
N ILE A 123 -19.36 11.63 -9.63
CA ILE A 123 -18.41 11.16 -10.64
C ILE A 123 -17.08 11.89 -10.52
N TYR A 124 -16.01 11.25 -11.01
CA TYR A 124 -14.66 11.82 -10.97
C TYR A 124 -14.53 13.21 -11.62
N ARG A 125 -15.32 13.48 -12.66
CA ARG A 125 -15.38 14.80 -13.32
C ARG A 125 -15.73 15.95 -12.36
N ASN A 126 -16.37 15.67 -11.24
CA ASN A 126 -16.77 16.65 -10.23
C ASN A 126 -15.89 16.63 -8.97
N LEU A 127 -14.77 15.87 -8.99
CA LEU A 127 -13.86 15.75 -7.85
C LEU A 127 -13.43 17.10 -7.26
N ASP A 128 -13.20 18.09 -8.14
CA ASP A 128 -12.80 19.44 -7.75
C ASP A 128 -13.81 20.11 -6.80
N GLN A 129 -15.10 19.74 -6.87
CA GLN A 129 -16.17 20.30 -6.05
C GLN A 129 -15.96 20.07 -4.55
N TYR A 130 -15.37 18.93 -4.20
CA TYR A 130 -15.19 18.46 -2.81
C TYR A 130 -13.87 18.90 -2.18
N LEU A 131 -12.94 19.40 -2.97
CA LEU A 131 -11.61 19.79 -2.51
C LEU A 131 -11.59 21.25 -2.05
N PRO A 132 -10.93 21.59 -0.93
CA PRO A 132 -10.75 22.98 -0.53
C PRO A 132 -10.00 23.78 -1.60
N SER A 133 -10.38 25.04 -1.82
CA SER A 133 -9.57 25.96 -2.62
C SER A 133 -8.22 26.23 -1.94
N ASN A 134 -7.19 26.55 -2.73
CA ASN A 134 -5.82 26.75 -2.23
C ASN A 134 -5.21 25.50 -1.56
N SER A 135 -5.63 24.30 -2.01
CA SER A 135 -5.10 23.02 -1.55
C SER A 135 -4.05 22.45 -2.51
N LEU A 136 -3.38 21.38 -2.11
CA LEU A 136 -2.40 20.65 -2.91
C LEU A 136 -2.84 19.22 -3.17
N LEU A 137 -2.87 18.82 -4.44
CA LEU A 137 -2.99 17.42 -4.85
C LEU A 137 -1.62 16.87 -5.25
N VAL A 138 -1.28 15.70 -4.71
CA VAL A 138 0.00 15.04 -4.95
C VAL A 138 -0.20 13.76 -5.74
N PHE A 139 0.41 13.69 -6.91
CA PHE A 139 0.25 12.61 -7.88
C PHE A 139 1.54 11.79 -8.02
N ASN A 140 1.40 10.48 -8.23
CA ASN A 140 2.51 9.62 -8.65
C ASN A 140 2.65 9.62 -10.18
N ASN A 141 3.71 10.19 -10.72
CA ASN A 141 3.96 10.28 -12.17
C ASN A 141 4.86 9.15 -12.73
N THR A 142 4.97 8.04 -12.00
CA THR A 142 5.62 6.84 -12.54
C THR A 142 4.92 6.34 -13.79
N ARG A 143 5.70 5.80 -14.72
CA ARG A 143 5.28 5.25 -16.00
C ARG A 143 5.50 3.74 -15.98
N VAL A 144 4.43 3.00 -16.26
CA VAL A 144 4.49 1.54 -16.38
C VAL A 144 5.33 1.15 -17.58
N VAL A 145 6.27 0.22 -17.38
CA VAL A 145 7.06 -0.41 -18.46
C VAL A 145 6.47 -1.77 -18.82
N ALA A 146 6.66 -2.17 -20.07
CA ALA A 146 6.22 -3.48 -20.59
C ALA A 146 7.12 -4.61 -20.07
N ALA A 147 7.05 -4.87 -18.76
CA ALA A 147 8.00 -5.71 -18.03
C ALA A 147 7.84 -7.23 -18.25
N ARG A 148 6.88 -7.71 -19.04
CA ARG A 148 6.72 -9.14 -19.36
C ARG A 148 7.33 -9.46 -20.72
N LEU A 149 8.43 -10.20 -20.71
CA LEU A 149 9.10 -10.69 -21.90
C LEU A 149 8.70 -12.14 -22.18
N LEU A 150 8.22 -12.40 -23.39
CA LEU A 150 7.82 -13.73 -23.83
C LEU A 150 8.84 -14.28 -24.84
N PHE A 151 9.54 -15.34 -24.44
CA PHE A 151 10.49 -16.06 -25.27
C PHE A 151 9.88 -17.37 -25.76
N GLN A 152 9.95 -17.60 -27.07
CA GLN A 152 9.53 -18.88 -27.67
C GLN A 152 10.76 -19.73 -27.96
N LYS A 153 10.78 -20.96 -27.44
CA LYS A 153 11.80 -21.96 -27.79
C LYS A 153 11.48 -22.58 -29.15
N ILE A 154 12.50 -23.13 -29.80
CA ILE A 154 12.37 -23.95 -31.02
C ILE A 154 11.38 -25.11 -30.81
N THR A 155 11.29 -25.64 -29.58
CA THR A 155 10.35 -26.70 -29.22
C THR A 155 8.89 -26.23 -29.11
N GLY A 156 8.58 -24.97 -29.39
CA GLY A 156 7.26 -24.34 -29.23
C GLY A 156 6.88 -23.95 -27.80
N ALA A 157 7.71 -24.27 -26.80
CA ALA A 157 7.46 -23.90 -25.42
C ALA A 157 7.72 -22.40 -25.20
N THR A 158 6.82 -21.73 -24.48
CA THR A 158 7.02 -20.33 -24.05
C THR A 158 7.67 -20.29 -22.67
N ILE A 159 8.70 -19.45 -22.52
CA ILE A 159 9.26 -19.01 -21.25
C ILE A 159 8.84 -17.56 -21.04
N GLU A 160 8.20 -17.27 -19.92
CA GLU A 160 7.82 -15.92 -19.53
C GLU A 160 8.83 -15.38 -18.52
N ILE A 161 9.40 -14.22 -18.80
CA ILE A 161 10.27 -13.48 -17.87
C ILE A 161 9.53 -12.22 -17.48
N PHE A 162 9.13 -12.11 -16.22
CA PHE A 162 8.51 -10.92 -15.67
C PHE A 162 9.56 -10.14 -14.87
N CYS A 163 10.03 -9.02 -15.41
CA CYS A 163 11.01 -8.14 -14.79
C CYS A 163 10.40 -7.42 -13.57
N LEU A 164 11.00 -7.55 -12.38
CA LEU A 164 10.46 -7.00 -11.14
C LEU A 164 11.21 -5.75 -10.68
N GLU A 165 12.52 -5.87 -10.47
CA GLU A 165 13.39 -4.81 -9.93
C GLU A 165 14.85 -5.01 -10.41
N PRO A 166 15.66 -3.93 -10.49
CA PRO A 166 17.05 -4.06 -10.90
C PRO A 166 17.85 -4.87 -9.89
N HIS A 167 18.90 -5.56 -10.37
CA HIS A 167 19.84 -6.23 -9.47
C HIS A 167 20.48 -5.23 -8.50
N ALA A 168 20.81 -5.65 -7.27
CA ALA A 168 21.37 -4.79 -6.21
C ALA A 168 22.70 -4.10 -6.57
N LYS A 169 23.33 -4.48 -7.69
CA LYS A 169 24.52 -3.83 -8.24
C LYS A 169 24.24 -2.42 -8.79
N TYR A 170 22.98 -2.11 -9.09
CA TYR A 170 22.59 -0.80 -9.57
C TYR A 170 22.18 0.10 -8.40
N PRO A 171 22.56 1.39 -8.43
CA PRO A 171 22.21 2.32 -7.36
C PRO A 171 20.68 2.53 -7.29
N ASP A 172 20.06 2.68 -8.46
CA ASP A 172 18.64 3.00 -8.61
C ASP A 172 18.06 2.45 -9.93
N ILE A 173 16.74 2.50 -10.04
CA ILE A 173 16.00 1.98 -11.19
C ILE A 173 16.17 2.82 -12.45
N THR A 174 16.33 4.15 -12.34
CA THR A 174 16.50 5.05 -13.47
C THR A 174 17.84 4.79 -14.17
N THR A 175 18.91 4.64 -13.38
CA THR A 175 20.23 4.24 -13.87
C THR A 175 20.17 2.87 -14.54
N ALA A 176 19.50 1.89 -13.93
CA ALA A 176 19.37 0.55 -14.49
C ALA A 176 18.56 0.53 -15.80
N MET A 177 17.47 1.30 -15.89
CA MET A 177 16.63 1.44 -17.09
C MET A 177 17.35 2.13 -18.25
N SER A 178 18.31 3.01 -17.94
CA SER A 178 19.09 3.75 -18.94
C SER A 178 20.32 2.97 -19.47
N THR A 179 20.60 1.77 -18.92
CA THR A 179 21.73 0.95 -19.36
C THR A 179 21.58 0.51 -20.81
N ARG A 180 22.72 0.34 -21.50
CA ARG A 180 22.81 -0.06 -22.91
C ARG A 180 23.58 -1.36 -23.05
N GLY A 181 23.23 -2.16 -24.05
CA GLY A 181 23.89 -3.43 -24.37
C GLY A 181 23.53 -4.60 -23.45
N SER A 182 23.59 -4.42 -22.12
CA SER A 182 23.11 -5.43 -21.17
C SER A 182 22.69 -4.88 -19.80
N VAL A 183 21.81 -5.62 -19.13
CA VAL A 183 21.35 -5.34 -17.77
C VAL A 183 21.14 -6.64 -16.99
N THR A 184 21.33 -6.61 -15.67
CA THR A 184 20.90 -7.72 -14.79
C THR A 184 19.66 -7.32 -14.00
N TRP A 185 18.62 -8.14 -14.07
CA TRP A 185 17.33 -7.84 -13.46
C TRP A 185 16.83 -9.01 -12.61
N MET A 186 16.12 -8.69 -11.53
CA MET A 186 15.40 -9.68 -10.73
C MET A 186 14.05 -9.94 -11.38
N CYS A 187 13.79 -11.21 -11.72
CA CYS A 187 12.63 -11.62 -12.50
C CYS A 187 11.85 -12.77 -11.83
N LEU A 188 10.56 -12.85 -12.07
CA LEU A 188 9.81 -14.13 -11.98
C LEU A 188 9.90 -14.83 -13.33
N VAL A 189 10.04 -16.15 -13.33
CA VAL A 189 10.17 -16.94 -14.56
C VAL A 189 9.05 -17.98 -14.65
N GLY A 190 8.11 -17.75 -15.55
CA GLY A 190 7.08 -18.71 -15.94
C GLY A 190 7.65 -19.77 -16.88
N GLY A 191 7.34 -21.04 -16.62
CA GLY A 191 7.86 -22.16 -17.42
C GLY A 191 9.33 -22.51 -17.15
N VAL A 192 9.90 -22.06 -16.02
CA VAL A 192 11.31 -22.26 -15.66
C VAL A 192 11.78 -23.72 -15.73
N SER A 193 10.91 -24.68 -15.45
CA SER A 193 11.24 -26.12 -15.58
C SER A 193 11.66 -26.53 -17.00
N LYS A 194 11.33 -25.71 -18.00
CA LYS A 194 11.69 -25.90 -19.42
C LYS A 194 12.93 -25.08 -19.83
N TRP A 195 13.52 -24.30 -18.93
CA TRP A 195 14.74 -23.52 -19.15
C TRP A 195 15.90 -24.13 -18.36
N LYS A 196 16.85 -24.74 -19.07
CA LYS A 196 18.04 -25.36 -18.46
C LYS A 196 19.10 -24.27 -18.19
N PRO A 197 19.77 -24.27 -17.01
CA PRO A 197 20.91 -23.39 -16.76
C PRO A 197 21.97 -23.51 -17.86
N GLY A 198 22.55 -22.38 -18.28
CA GLY A 198 23.51 -22.31 -19.38
C GLY A 198 22.90 -22.15 -20.77
N ASN A 199 21.59 -22.39 -20.95
CA ASN A 199 20.92 -22.08 -22.21
C ASN A 199 20.56 -20.59 -22.27
N ILE A 200 20.95 -19.91 -23.36
CA ILE A 200 20.52 -18.54 -23.65
C ILE A 200 19.21 -18.59 -24.45
N LEU A 201 18.22 -17.83 -24.03
CA LEU A 201 16.99 -17.60 -24.80
C LEU A 201 17.22 -16.43 -25.76
N GLU A 202 16.69 -16.52 -26.97
CA GLU A 202 16.72 -15.43 -27.96
C GLU A 202 15.30 -15.06 -28.36
N LYS A 203 15.05 -13.75 -28.49
CA LYS A 203 13.83 -13.18 -29.05
C LYS A 203 14.23 -12.19 -30.14
N LYS A 204 13.64 -12.36 -31.32
CA LYS A 204 13.82 -11.49 -32.47
C LYS A 204 12.63 -10.56 -32.60
N ILE A 205 12.90 -9.26 -32.72
CA ILE A 205 11.88 -8.20 -32.78
C ILE A 205 12.16 -7.35 -34.02
N PRO A 206 11.18 -7.15 -34.91
CA PRO A 206 11.33 -6.23 -36.03
C PRO A 206 11.62 -4.80 -35.54
N HIS A 207 12.65 -4.15 -36.08
CA HIS A 207 13.01 -2.78 -35.71
C HIS A 207 13.48 -1.99 -36.95
N GLY A 208 12.53 -1.35 -37.64
CA GLY A 208 12.82 -0.66 -38.91
C GLY A 208 13.34 -1.63 -39.97
N SER A 209 14.53 -1.36 -40.51
CA SER A 209 15.22 -2.24 -41.47
C SER A 209 16.14 -3.27 -40.80
N THR A 210 16.29 -3.25 -39.46
CA THR A 210 17.11 -4.19 -38.71
C THR A 210 16.26 -5.12 -37.84
N GLU A 211 16.91 -6.10 -37.22
CA GLU A 211 16.30 -7.04 -36.27
C GLU A 211 16.95 -6.84 -34.91
N LEU A 212 16.16 -6.40 -33.93
CA LEU A 212 16.57 -6.38 -32.53
C LEU A 212 16.54 -7.82 -32.02
N LYS A 213 17.70 -8.31 -31.57
CA LYS A 213 17.89 -9.60 -30.92
C LYS A 213 18.07 -9.35 -29.43
N LEU A 214 17.09 -9.77 -28.65
CA LEU A 214 17.14 -9.77 -27.20
C LEU A 214 17.50 -11.16 -26.70
N HIS A 215 18.53 -11.25 -25.90
CA HIS A 215 18.97 -12.47 -25.24
C HIS A 215 18.64 -12.44 -23.75
N ALA A 216 18.33 -13.60 -23.19
CA ALA A 216 18.15 -13.80 -21.75
C ALA A 216 19.00 -14.98 -21.27
N ALA A 217 19.88 -14.72 -20.30
CA ALA A 217 20.71 -15.71 -19.64
C ALA A 217 20.31 -15.85 -18.16
N TYR A 218 20.10 -17.08 -17.73
CA TYR A 218 19.89 -17.42 -16.32
C TYR A 218 21.23 -17.28 -15.60
N ILE A 219 21.30 -16.41 -14.58
CA ILE A 219 22.49 -16.28 -13.73
C ILE A 219 22.32 -17.16 -12.49
N GLU A 220 21.33 -16.84 -11.66
CA GLU A 220 21.08 -17.56 -10.42
C GLU A 220 19.62 -17.45 -9.95
N LYS A 221 19.23 -18.28 -8.98
CA LYS A 221 17.95 -18.20 -8.29
C LYS A 221 18.17 -17.63 -6.89
N ILE A 222 17.47 -16.54 -6.58
CA ILE A 222 17.51 -15.85 -5.28
C ILE A 222 16.11 -15.92 -4.66
N LYS A 223 15.95 -16.78 -3.65
CA LYS A 223 14.66 -17.07 -3.00
C LYS A 223 13.60 -17.51 -4.03
N ASP A 224 12.54 -16.72 -4.23
CA ASP A 224 11.44 -16.98 -5.17
C ASP A 224 11.61 -16.25 -6.52
N SER A 225 12.73 -15.58 -6.72
CA SER A 225 13.06 -14.81 -7.93
C SER A 225 14.34 -15.32 -8.60
N PHE A 226 14.58 -14.86 -9.83
CA PHE A 226 15.73 -15.23 -10.65
C PHE A 226 16.49 -13.98 -11.08
N ALA A 227 17.81 -13.98 -10.90
CA ALA A 227 18.67 -12.98 -11.51
C ALA A 227 18.89 -13.37 -12.98
N ILE A 228 18.40 -12.54 -13.89
CA ILE A 228 18.50 -12.74 -15.34
C ILE A 228 19.36 -11.64 -15.93
N GLU A 229 20.35 -12.01 -16.71
CA GLU A 229 21.04 -11.07 -17.59
C GLU A 229 20.30 -10.97 -18.92
N LEU A 230 19.93 -9.75 -19.28
CA LEU A 230 19.31 -9.40 -20.55
C LEU A 230 20.33 -8.63 -21.38
N SER A 231 20.55 -9.02 -22.63
CA SER A 231 21.49 -8.35 -23.54
C SER A 231 20.91 -8.21 -24.94
N TRP A 232 21.36 -7.20 -25.68
CA TRP A 232 20.82 -6.90 -27.01
C TRP A 232 21.88 -6.35 -27.96
N ASN A 233 21.61 -6.49 -29.26
CA ASN A 233 22.56 -6.15 -30.35
C ASN A 233 22.49 -4.70 -30.83
N GLU A 234 21.51 -3.90 -30.39
CA GLU A 234 21.34 -2.49 -30.77
C GLU A 234 21.94 -1.58 -29.69
N PRO A 235 23.18 -1.05 -29.88
CA PRO A 235 23.92 -0.36 -28.82
C PRO A 235 23.28 0.99 -28.42
N ASP A 236 22.42 1.54 -29.26
CA ASP A 236 21.76 2.81 -29.01
C ASP A 236 20.50 2.73 -28.15
N LEU A 237 19.92 1.53 -28.02
CA LEU A 237 18.72 1.33 -27.21
C LEU A 237 19.09 1.16 -25.74
N SER A 238 18.40 1.93 -24.89
CA SER A 238 18.34 1.72 -23.45
C SER A 238 17.50 0.49 -23.12
N PHE A 239 17.67 -0.05 -21.91
CA PHE A 239 16.85 -1.17 -21.45
C PHE A 239 15.35 -0.84 -21.45
N ALA A 240 14.98 0.39 -21.11
CA ALA A 240 13.57 0.81 -21.14
C ALA A 240 12.96 0.75 -22.55
N GLU A 241 13.70 1.21 -23.57
CA GLU A 241 13.30 1.10 -24.97
C GLU A 241 13.20 -0.37 -25.43
N VAL A 242 14.13 -1.21 -24.98
CA VAL A 242 14.07 -2.66 -25.24
C VAL A 242 12.83 -3.28 -24.61
N LEU A 243 12.47 -2.92 -23.37
CA LEU A 243 11.22 -3.38 -22.75
C LEU A 243 10.01 -2.91 -23.54
N HIS A 244 9.99 -1.65 -24.00
CA HIS A 244 8.89 -1.13 -24.80
C HIS A 244 8.69 -1.91 -26.11
N LEU A 245 9.78 -2.25 -26.81
CA LEU A 245 9.73 -2.98 -28.08
C LEU A 245 9.46 -4.48 -27.92
N ALA A 246 10.04 -5.11 -26.89
CA ALA A 246 10.05 -6.56 -26.72
C ALA A 246 8.94 -7.07 -25.79
N GLY A 247 8.49 -6.22 -24.88
CA GLY A 247 7.67 -6.57 -23.75
C GLY A 247 6.18 -6.50 -24.01
N VAL A 248 5.43 -6.95 -23.01
CA VAL A 248 3.97 -6.84 -22.95
C VAL A 248 3.60 -6.14 -21.65
N MET A 249 2.56 -5.31 -21.70
CA MET A 249 2.03 -4.61 -20.53
C MET A 249 1.67 -5.61 -19.41
N PRO A 250 2.28 -5.50 -18.21
CA PRO A 250 2.02 -6.41 -17.11
C PRO A 250 0.68 -6.09 -16.42
N LEU A 251 -0.43 -6.50 -17.03
CA LEU A 251 -1.73 -6.36 -16.37
C LEU A 251 -1.78 -7.19 -15.06
N PRO A 252 -2.43 -6.66 -14.01
CA PRO A 252 -2.62 -7.36 -12.75
C PRO A 252 -3.32 -8.72 -12.95
N PRO A 253 -3.03 -9.73 -12.11
CA PRO A 253 -3.54 -11.10 -12.31
C PRO A 253 -5.08 -11.22 -12.22
N TYR A 254 -5.75 -10.28 -11.56
CA TYR A 254 -7.22 -10.23 -11.50
C TYR A 254 -7.87 -9.73 -12.80
N ILE A 255 -7.11 -9.07 -13.69
CA ILE A 255 -7.58 -8.75 -15.04
C ILE A 255 -7.39 -10.00 -15.90
N LYS A 256 -8.41 -10.85 -15.94
CA LYS A 256 -8.41 -12.15 -16.64
C LYS A 256 -8.58 -12.00 -18.16
N ARG A 257 -7.70 -11.22 -18.80
CA ARG A 257 -7.57 -11.09 -20.26
C ARG A 257 -6.13 -10.80 -20.64
N LYS A 258 -5.79 -10.98 -21.92
CA LYS A 258 -4.51 -10.55 -22.46
C LYS A 258 -4.46 -9.02 -22.53
N ALA A 259 -3.26 -8.46 -22.43
CA ALA A 259 -3.04 -7.05 -22.73
C ALA A 259 -3.34 -6.80 -24.22
N GLU A 260 -4.00 -5.68 -24.47
CA GLU A 260 -4.34 -5.16 -25.79
C GLU A 260 -3.53 -3.90 -26.04
N GLN A 261 -3.40 -3.49 -27.31
CA GLN A 261 -2.65 -2.28 -27.65
C GLN A 261 -3.18 -1.03 -26.92
N THR A 262 -4.49 -0.95 -26.72
CA THR A 262 -5.08 0.16 -25.95
C THR A 262 -4.61 0.22 -24.51
N ASP A 263 -4.13 -0.88 -23.90
CA ASP A 263 -3.60 -0.85 -22.53
C ASP A 263 -2.30 -0.06 -22.40
N GLU A 264 -1.54 0.12 -23.48
CA GLU A 264 -0.33 0.96 -23.48
C GLU A 264 -0.66 2.40 -23.04
N ASP A 265 -1.80 2.91 -23.49
CA ASP A 265 -2.32 4.22 -23.11
C ASP A 265 -3.27 4.15 -21.91
N ARG A 266 -4.14 3.13 -21.86
CA ARG A 266 -5.22 3.04 -20.87
C ARG A 266 -4.76 2.59 -19.50
N TYR A 267 -3.72 1.77 -19.42
CA TYR A 267 -3.06 1.38 -18.17
C TYR A 267 -1.95 2.38 -17.78
N GLN A 268 -2.16 3.65 -18.10
CA GLN A 268 -1.24 4.74 -17.81
C GLN A 268 -2.02 6.01 -17.45
N THR A 269 -1.45 6.82 -16.57
CA THR A 269 -1.96 8.17 -16.29
C THR A 269 -1.54 9.14 -17.40
N ILE A 270 -2.34 10.18 -17.65
CA ILE A 270 -2.03 11.18 -18.69
C ILE A 270 -0.78 12.02 -18.38
N TYR A 271 -0.27 11.92 -17.16
CA TYR A 271 0.86 12.68 -16.64
C TYR A 271 2.05 11.77 -16.27
N ALA A 272 2.03 10.50 -16.70
CA ALA A 272 3.14 9.57 -16.48
C ALA A 272 4.39 10.01 -17.25
N LYS A 273 5.53 10.11 -16.57
CA LYS A 273 6.79 10.63 -17.13
C LYS A 273 7.99 9.72 -16.92
N HIS A 274 8.11 9.10 -15.74
CA HIS A 274 9.34 8.41 -15.34
C HIS A 274 9.16 6.89 -15.45
N GLU A 275 9.90 6.26 -16.36
CA GLU A 275 9.85 4.81 -16.60
C GLU A 275 10.46 4.01 -15.47
N GLY A 276 9.78 2.94 -15.05
CA GLY A 276 10.36 2.00 -14.10
C GLY A 276 9.35 1.19 -13.29
N SER A 277 8.06 1.52 -13.31
CA SER A 277 7.08 0.73 -12.55
C SER A 277 6.52 -0.43 -13.38
N VAL A 278 6.12 -1.51 -12.71
CA VAL A 278 5.36 -2.61 -13.34
C VAL A 278 3.86 -2.52 -13.07
N ALA A 279 3.41 -1.51 -12.34
CA ALA A 279 2.02 -1.31 -11.97
C ALA A 279 1.65 0.16 -12.09
N ALA A 280 0.46 0.44 -12.62
CA ALA A 280 -0.01 1.82 -12.76
C ALA A 280 -0.45 2.39 -11.40
N PRO A 281 -0.29 3.71 -11.15
CA PRO A 281 -0.98 4.38 -10.05
C PRO A 281 -2.46 4.53 -10.43
N THR A 282 -3.25 3.49 -10.18
CA THR A 282 -4.60 3.31 -10.77
C THR A 282 -5.59 4.41 -10.41
N ALA A 283 -5.47 5.00 -9.23
CA ALA A 283 -6.33 6.12 -8.80
C ALA A 283 -6.13 7.37 -9.66
N GLY A 284 -4.94 7.49 -10.26
CA GLY A 284 -4.60 8.55 -11.21
C GLY A 284 -5.22 8.35 -12.60
N LEU A 285 -5.68 7.15 -12.94
CA LEU A 285 -6.19 6.83 -14.29
C LEU A 285 -7.50 7.55 -14.62
N HIS A 286 -8.19 8.08 -13.61
CA HIS A 286 -9.45 8.81 -13.75
C HIS A 286 -9.27 10.28 -14.12
N PHE A 287 -8.06 10.81 -13.96
CA PHE A 287 -7.78 12.22 -14.23
C PHE A 287 -7.66 12.48 -15.74
N THR A 288 -8.23 13.61 -16.14
CA THR A 288 -8.24 14.12 -17.52
C THR A 288 -7.75 15.57 -17.51
N ASP A 289 -7.39 16.10 -18.67
CA ASP A 289 -7.04 17.53 -18.80
C ASP A 289 -8.20 18.42 -18.36
N THR A 290 -9.45 18.00 -18.56
CA THR A 290 -10.64 18.69 -18.08
C THR A 290 -10.68 18.78 -16.54
N ILE A 291 -10.39 17.68 -15.82
CA ILE A 291 -10.28 17.73 -14.36
C ILE A 291 -9.15 18.68 -13.96
N PHE A 292 -7.99 18.61 -14.62
CA PHE A 292 -6.87 19.50 -14.32
C PHE A 292 -7.22 20.99 -14.51
N GLN A 293 -7.94 21.34 -15.58
CA GLN A 293 -8.43 22.71 -15.79
C GLN A 293 -9.39 23.16 -14.69
N LYS A 294 -10.29 22.28 -14.21
CA LYS A 294 -11.19 22.60 -13.09
C LYS A 294 -10.45 22.80 -11.77
N LEU A 295 -9.44 21.97 -11.49
CA LEU A 295 -8.57 22.14 -10.32
C LEU A 295 -7.84 23.49 -10.37
N ASP A 296 -7.27 23.84 -11.53
CA ASP A 296 -6.58 25.12 -11.73
C ASP A 296 -7.54 26.32 -11.51
N ALA A 297 -8.77 26.23 -12.03
CA ALA A 297 -9.81 27.27 -11.85
C ALA A 297 -10.19 27.49 -10.37
N ARG A 298 -10.00 26.48 -9.51
CA ARG A 298 -10.21 26.56 -8.05
C ARG A 298 -8.95 26.89 -7.25
N ASN A 299 -7.85 27.20 -7.95
CA ASN A 299 -6.51 27.39 -7.38
C ASN A 299 -6.05 26.19 -6.54
N ILE A 300 -6.36 24.98 -6.99
CA ILE A 300 -5.87 23.74 -6.40
C ILE A 300 -4.55 23.39 -7.10
N LYS A 301 -3.45 23.45 -6.34
CA LYS A 301 -2.11 23.18 -6.86
C LYS A 301 -1.89 21.69 -7.06
N ARG A 302 -0.95 21.37 -7.94
CA ARG A 302 -0.57 20.00 -8.29
C ARG A 302 0.93 19.84 -8.06
N SER A 303 1.30 18.81 -7.32
CA SER A 303 2.69 18.37 -7.15
C SER A 303 2.82 16.92 -7.60
N PHE A 304 3.99 16.58 -8.14
CA PHE A 304 4.27 15.24 -8.65
C PHE A 304 5.43 14.63 -7.88
N VAL A 305 5.24 13.37 -7.48
CA VAL A 305 6.26 12.50 -6.89
C VAL A 305 6.40 11.25 -7.74
N THR A 306 7.54 10.56 -7.67
CA THR A 306 7.70 9.27 -8.35
C THR A 306 7.86 8.17 -7.31
N LEU A 307 7.04 7.13 -7.42
CA LEU A 307 7.26 5.86 -6.73
C LEU A 307 7.19 4.73 -7.75
N HIS A 308 8.34 4.14 -8.04
CA HIS A 308 8.40 2.94 -8.88
C HIS A 308 8.07 1.72 -8.05
N VAL A 309 6.96 1.10 -8.42
CA VAL A 309 6.44 -0.10 -7.78
C VAL A 309 6.87 -1.32 -8.58
N GLY A 310 7.49 -2.29 -7.90
CA GLY A 310 7.83 -3.60 -8.46
C GLY A 310 6.67 -4.59 -8.40
N ALA A 311 6.86 -5.78 -8.96
CA ALA A 311 5.79 -6.78 -9.14
C ALA A 311 5.27 -7.38 -7.82
N GLY A 312 6.02 -7.18 -6.74
CA GLY A 312 5.61 -7.54 -5.40
C GLY A 312 4.26 -6.97 -4.98
N THR A 313 3.85 -5.82 -5.53
CA THR A 313 2.52 -5.24 -5.28
C THR A 313 1.36 -6.10 -5.79
N PHE A 314 1.63 -7.05 -6.69
CA PHE A 314 0.61 -8.01 -7.12
C PHE A 314 0.54 -9.27 -6.25
N GLN A 315 1.43 -9.43 -5.28
CA GLN A 315 1.44 -10.60 -4.43
C GLN A 315 0.46 -10.43 -3.27
N PRO A 316 -0.49 -11.36 -3.08
CA PRO A 316 -1.32 -11.37 -1.89
C PRO A 316 -0.47 -11.67 -0.66
N VAL A 317 -0.91 -11.18 0.50
CA VAL A 317 -0.30 -11.52 1.78
C VAL A 317 -0.60 -12.99 2.09
N LYS A 318 0.41 -13.86 1.98
CA LYS A 318 0.26 -15.31 2.20
C LYS A 318 0.38 -15.71 3.67
N SER A 319 1.02 -14.89 4.50
CA SER A 319 1.23 -15.16 5.92
C SER A 319 -0.06 -14.90 6.72
N GLY A 320 -0.23 -15.63 7.83
CA GLY A 320 -1.38 -15.43 8.71
C GLY A 320 -1.39 -14.05 9.40
N THR A 321 -0.21 -13.50 9.67
CA THR A 321 0.01 -12.17 10.26
C THR A 321 0.94 -11.33 9.39
N LEU A 322 0.95 -10.01 9.58
CA LEU A 322 1.82 -9.10 8.81
C LEU A 322 3.29 -9.23 9.17
N GLU A 323 3.64 -9.74 10.36
CA GLU A 323 5.04 -10.04 10.71
C GLU A 323 5.70 -10.98 9.69
N GLY A 324 4.95 -11.96 9.18
CA GLY A 324 5.43 -12.90 8.17
C GLY A 324 5.41 -12.39 6.73
N HIS A 325 4.98 -11.14 6.50
CA HIS A 325 4.91 -10.55 5.17
C HIS A 325 6.00 -9.48 4.98
N PRO A 326 7.10 -9.80 4.28
CA PRO A 326 8.07 -8.79 3.90
C PRO A 326 7.47 -7.86 2.84
N MET A 327 7.40 -6.57 3.15
CA MET A 327 7.06 -5.53 2.17
C MET A 327 8.15 -5.46 1.11
N HIS A 328 7.72 -5.35 -0.14
CA HIS A 328 8.63 -5.17 -1.25
C HIS A 328 9.25 -3.77 -1.21
N ILE A 329 10.48 -3.67 -1.70
CA ILE A 329 11.17 -2.40 -1.84
C ILE A 329 10.53 -1.64 -3.02
N GLU A 330 10.28 -0.36 -2.80
CA GLU A 330 9.82 0.58 -3.82
C GLU A 330 10.79 1.75 -3.89
N PHE A 331 11.04 2.27 -5.10
CA PHE A 331 12.02 3.33 -5.33
C PHE A 331 11.33 4.68 -5.41
N ILE A 332 11.77 5.61 -4.58
CA ILE A 332 11.31 7.00 -4.53
C ILE A 332 12.25 7.87 -5.36
N ASP A 333 11.67 8.71 -6.21
CA ASP A 333 12.36 9.83 -6.85
C ASP A 333 11.49 11.10 -6.71
N VAL A 334 11.96 12.03 -5.86
CA VAL A 334 11.23 13.24 -5.48
C VAL A 334 12.14 14.45 -5.58
N THR A 335 11.65 15.52 -6.20
CA THR A 335 12.41 16.78 -6.32
C THR A 335 12.34 17.59 -5.02
N VAL A 336 13.34 18.45 -4.77
CA VAL A 336 13.29 19.43 -3.66
C VAL A 336 12.05 20.33 -3.76
N GLU A 337 11.61 20.63 -4.98
CA GLU A 337 10.41 21.43 -5.23
C GLU A 337 9.14 20.71 -4.77
N SER A 338 9.03 19.40 -5.00
CA SER A 338 7.91 18.60 -4.50
C SER A 338 7.86 18.62 -2.96
N ILE A 339 9.01 18.62 -2.28
CA ILE A 339 9.11 18.73 -0.82
C ILE A 339 8.70 20.14 -0.34
N ARG A 340 9.17 21.20 -1.01
CA ARG A 340 8.76 22.59 -0.71
C ARG A 340 7.25 22.76 -0.84
N ASN A 341 6.65 22.26 -1.92
CA ASN A 341 5.21 22.29 -2.10
C ASN A 341 4.45 21.62 -0.93
N LEU A 342 4.96 20.50 -0.39
CA LEU A 342 4.38 19.87 0.79
C LEU A 342 4.51 20.74 2.05
N ILE A 343 5.68 21.37 2.25
CA ILE A 343 5.93 22.28 3.39
C ILE A 343 4.99 23.49 3.33
N ASP A 344 4.84 24.10 2.15
CA ASP A 344 4.03 25.30 1.93
C ASP A 344 2.54 25.05 2.16
N HIS A 345 2.07 23.81 1.96
CA HIS A 345 0.67 23.44 2.10
C HIS A 345 0.37 22.62 3.36
N ILE A 346 1.36 22.38 4.22
CA ILE A 346 1.20 21.50 5.40
C ILE A 346 0.09 21.98 6.35
N ASP A 347 -0.06 23.31 6.45
CA ASP A 347 -1.03 24.00 7.31
C ASP A 347 -2.38 24.27 6.60
N THR A 348 -2.52 23.82 5.34
CA THR A 348 -3.72 24.02 4.52
C THR A 348 -4.47 22.70 4.29
N HIS A 349 -4.39 22.13 3.09
CA HIS A 349 -4.98 20.85 2.76
C HIS A 349 -4.12 20.15 1.71
N ILE A 350 -3.76 18.90 2.00
CA ILE A 350 -2.97 18.05 1.10
C ILE A 350 -3.78 16.78 0.83
N THR A 351 -4.03 16.51 -0.44
CA THR A 351 -4.70 15.29 -0.90
C THR A 351 -3.70 14.40 -1.64
N ALA A 352 -3.54 13.17 -1.17
CA ALA A 352 -2.76 12.17 -1.89
C ALA A 352 -3.65 11.52 -2.97
N VAL A 353 -3.16 11.48 -4.22
CA VAL A 353 -3.83 10.76 -5.31
C VAL A 353 -3.17 9.40 -5.50
N GLY A 354 -3.80 8.38 -4.92
CA GLY A 354 -3.34 7.00 -4.90
C GLY A 354 -2.55 6.63 -3.64
N THR A 355 -2.58 5.34 -3.32
CA THR A 355 -1.86 4.74 -2.19
C THR A 355 -0.35 4.85 -2.34
N THR A 356 0.16 4.87 -3.57
CA THR A 356 1.58 5.11 -3.88
C THR A 356 2.00 6.51 -3.48
N SER A 357 1.25 7.54 -3.88
CA SER A 357 1.49 8.93 -3.46
C SER A 357 1.44 9.09 -1.94
N LEU A 358 0.44 8.48 -1.27
CA LEU A 358 0.33 8.50 0.19
C LEU A 358 1.59 7.91 0.85
N ARG A 359 2.04 6.73 0.41
CA ARG A 359 3.25 6.09 0.96
C ARG A 359 4.50 6.92 0.71
N THR A 360 4.63 7.57 -0.45
CA THR A 360 5.77 8.46 -0.71
C THR A 360 5.77 9.64 0.24
N ILE A 361 4.64 10.34 0.39
CA ILE A 361 4.54 11.50 1.28
C ILE A 361 4.86 11.11 2.72
N GLU A 362 4.28 10.02 3.21
CA GLU A 362 4.54 9.52 4.56
C GLU A 362 5.99 9.04 4.72
N SER A 363 6.61 8.48 3.67
CA SER A 363 8.03 8.13 3.69
C SER A 363 8.92 9.37 3.83
N LEU A 364 8.59 10.49 3.17
CA LEU A 364 9.34 11.75 3.30
C LEU A 364 9.34 12.26 4.75
N TYR A 365 8.22 12.13 5.47
CA TYR A 365 8.17 12.43 6.91
C TYR A 365 9.16 11.59 7.72
N TRP A 366 9.19 10.27 7.49
CA TRP A 366 10.10 9.37 8.23
C TRP A 366 11.56 9.58 7.85
N LEU A 367 11.87 9.88 6.59
CA LEU A 367 13.22 10.23 6.15
C LEU A 367 13.70 11.52 6.81
N GLY A 368 12.86 12.54 6.89
CA GLY A 368 13.14 13.75 7.66
C GLY A 368 13.38 13.48 9.14
N SER A 369 12.54 12.63 9.75
CA SER A 369 12.71 12.19 11.13
C SER A 369 14.04 11.45 11.37
N LYS A 370 14.47 10.62 10.41
CA LYS A 370 15.77 9.92 10.45
C LYS A 370 16.94 10.88 10.36
N VAL A 371 16.90 11.81 9.41
CA VAL A 371 17.92 12.85 9.27
C VAL A 371 18.06 13.68 10.54
N MET A 372 16.95 14.01 11.21
CA MET A 372 16.99 14.73 12.49
C MET A 372 17.65 13.90 13.61
N ALA A 373 17.41 12.58 13.63
CA ALA A 373 18.02 11.68 14.60
C ALA A 373 19.48 11.34 14.29
N GLN A 374 19.86 11.37 13.01
CA GLN A 374 21.18 10.99 12.49
C GLN A 374 21.62 11.98 11.40
N PRO A 375 22.10 13.19 11.76
CA PRO A 375 22.43 14.23 10.79
C PRO A 375 23.53 13.84 9.78
N ASP A 376 24.42 12.93 10.18
CA ASP A 376 25.57 12.50 9.38
C ASP A 376 25.27 11.28 8.48
N ILE A 377 24.01 10.80 8.45
CA ILE A 377 23.61 9.66 7.59
C ILE A 377 23.99 9.92 6.13
N GLN A 378 24.55 8.91 5.46
CA GLN A 378 24.90 9.03 4.05
C GLN A 378 23.66 8.87 3.15
N PRO A 379 23.58 9.57 2.00
CA PRO A 379 22.42 9.51 1.12
C PRO A 379 22.04 8.08 0.69
N GLU A 380 23.04 7.20 0.53
CA GLU A 380 22.87 5.80 0.10
C GLU A 380 22.25 4.93 1.20
N GLU A 381 22.41 5.32 2.47
CA GLU A 381 21.86 4.63 3.65
C GLU A 381 20.47 5.15 4.03
N LEU A 382 20.15 6.37 3.61
CA LEU A 382 18.89 7.03 3.88
C LEU A 382 17.76 6.32 3.14
N SER A 383 16.97 5.52 3.87
CA SER A 383 15.84 4.73 3.36
C SER A 383 14.78 4.53 4.45
N VAL A 384 13.56 4.13 4.08
CA VAL A 384 12.50 3.73 5.03
C VAL A 384 12.33 2.21 5.01
N GLN A 385 12.62 1.57 6.13
CA GLN A 385 12.40 0.16 6.39
C GLN A 385 10.96 -0.09 6.83
N GLN A 386 10.52 -1.33 6.69
CA GLN A 386 9.13 -1.73 6.90
C GLN A 386 8.55 -1.34 8.27
N TRP A 387 9.36 -1.43 9.33
CA TRP A 387 8.90 -1.24 10.71
C TRP A 387 9.29 0.10 11.33
N ASP A 388 10.04 0.94 10.60
CA ASP A 388 10.56 2.22 11.11
C ASP A 388 9.47 3.08 11.76
N ALA A 389 8.31 3.16 11.12
CA ALA A 389 7.19 3.98 11.58
C ALA A 389 6.59 3.56 12.93
N TYR A 390 6.91 2.34 13.38
CA TYR A 390 6.39 1.74 14.61
C TYR A 390 7.48 1.60 15.68
N GLU A 391 8.75 1.68 15.29
CA GLU A 391 9.92 1.52 16.15
C GLU A 391 10.58 2.87 16.47
N MET A 392 10.40 3.88 15.61
CA MET A 392 10.85 5.25 15.82
C MET A 392 9.84 6.09 16.61
N LYS A 393 10.32 7.08 17.37
CA LYS A 393 9.45 8.07 18.02
C LYS A 393 8.84 9.01 16.98
N GLY A 394 7.52 9.05 16.90
CA GLY A 394 6.76 9.85 15.93
C GLY A 394 6.21 11.15 16.50
N ASP A 395 7.02 11.87 17.29
CA ASP A 395 6.60 13.09 18.00
C ASP A 395 7.02 14.39 17.29
N ILE A 396 7.64 14.26 16.10
CA ILE A 396 8.15 15.39 15.32
C ILE A 396 6.99 15.99 14.52
N PRO A 397 6.77 17.32 14.57
CA PRO A 397 5.82 17.98 13.68
C PRO A 397 6.16 17.73 12.21
N ALA A 398 5.17 17.42 11.38
CA ALA A 398 5.40 17.01 10.00
C ALA A 398 6.19 18.06 9.18
N LYS A 399 5.90 19.35 9.41
CA LYS A 399 6.64 20.47 8.81
C LYS A 399 8.12 20.44 9.15
N ALA A 400 8.46 20.26 10.42
CA ALA A 400 9.85 20.22 10.90
C ALA A 400 10.63 19.03 10.31
N ALA A 401 9.98 17.86 10.17
CA ALA A 401 10.59 16.71 9.51
C ALA A 401 10.91 17.00 8.04
N LEU A 402 9.96 17.58 7.30
CA LEU A 402 10.16 17.92 5.88
C LEU A 402 11.21 19.02 5.69
N GLU A 403 11.24 20.05 6.55
CA GLU A 403 12.25 21.10 6.54
C GLU A 403 13.65 20.55 6.83
N ALA A 404 13.77 19.61 7.77
CA ALA A 404 15.03 18.93 8.06
C ALA A 404 15.52 18.10 6.85
N LEU A 405 14.62 17.38 6.19
CA LEU A 405 14.93 16.64 4.97
C LEU A 405 15.39 17.58 3.84
N LEU A 406 14.68 18.69 3.64
CA LEU A 406 15.03 19.69 2.63
C LEU A 406 16.41 20.29 2.90
N LYS A 407 16.68 20.70 4.13
CA LYS A 407 17.98 21.24 4.56
C LYS A 407 19.11 20.22 4.35
N TYR A 408 18.86 18.95 4.65
CA TYR A 408 19.84 17.88 4.42
C TYR A 408 20.18 17.72 2.94
N LEU A 409 19.17 17.71 2.06
CA LEU A 409 19.40 17.65 0.61
C LEU A 409 20.21 18.87 0.13
N GLU A 410 19.89 20.07 0.60
CA GLU A 410 20.63 21.30 0.28
C GLU A 410 22.09 21.23 0.76
N GLN A 411 22.34 20.73 1.97
CA GLN A 411 23.69 20.54 2.51
C GLN A 411 24.52 19.51 1.73
N LYS A 412 23.87 18.49 1.18
CA LYS A 412 24.51 17.48 0.32
C LYS A 412 24.59 17.91 -1.15
N GLY A 413 24.08 19.10 -1.51
CA GLY A 413 24.07 19.60 -2.88
C GLY A 413 23.13 18.81 -3.82
N LEU A 414 22.10 18.18 -3.28
CA LEU A 414 21.15 17.34 -4.02
C LEU A 414 19.88 18.13 -4.37
N ASN A 415 19.48 18.09 -5.65
CA ASN A 415 18.23 18.69 -6.13
C ASN A 415 17.05 17.70 -6.16
N ARG A 416 17.34 16.41 -5.93
CA ARG A 416 16.37 15.31 -5.91
C ARG A 416 16.78 14.31 -4.83
N LEU A 417 15.79 13.66 -4.24
CA LEU A 417 15.93 12.54 -3.33
C LEU A 417 15.66 11.26 -4.09
N LEU A 418 16.70 10.45 -4.29
CA LEU A 418 16.62 9.09 -4.80
C LEU A 418 16.80 8.13 -3.62
N THR A 419 15.78 7.34 -3.31
CA THR A 419 15.80 6.47 -2.12
C THR A 419 14.84 5.29 -2.26
N ARG A 420 14.74 4.46 -1.22
CA ARG A 420 13.93 3.25 -1.15
C ARG A 420 12.99 3.32 0.05
N THR A 421 11.79 2.78 -0.12
CA THR A 421 10.82 2.61 0.96
C THR A 421 10.24 1.20 0.97
N GLN A 422 10.03 0.67 2.17
CA GLN A 422 9.24 -0.52 2.46
C GLN A 422 8.09 -0.20 3.42
N LEU A 423 7.75 1.09 3.56
CA LEU A 423 6.80 1.58 4.55
C LEU A 423 5.47 0.81 4.49
N LEU A 424 5.17 0.08 5.57
CA LEU A 424 3.88 -0.55 5.76
C LEU A 424 2.95 0.44 6.46
N ILE A 425 1.88 0.86 5.78
CA ILE A 425 0.79 1.61 6.38
C ILE A 425 -0.35 0.63 6.64
N ALA A 426 -0.59 0.32 7.91
CA ALA A 426 -1.65 -0.57 8.38
C ALA A 426 -2.30 0.01 9.65
N PRO A 427 -3.51 -0.45 10.04
CA PRO A 427 -4.18 0.06 11.24
C PRO A 427 -3.27 0.09 12.47
N GLY A 428 -3.36 1.18 13.24
CA GLY A 428 -2.37 1.53 14.26
C GLY A 428 -1.30 2.52 13.78
N TYR A 429 -1.17 2.71 12.45
CA TYR A 429 -0.38 3.79 11.88
C TYR A 429 -1.08 5.15 12.03
N SER A 430 -0.33 6.18 12.40
CA SER A 430 -0.82 7.56 12.43
C SER A 430 -0.35 8.29 11.18
N ILE A 431 -1.28 8.54 10.25
CA ILE A 431 -1.04 9.40 9.07
C ILE A 431 -0.56 10.76 9.55
N ARG A 432 0.48 11.32 8.93
CA ARG A 432 1.13 12.56 9.37
C ARG A 432 0.79 13.73 8.48
N ILE A 433 0.79 13.55 7.16
CA ILE A 433 0.71 14.66 6.21
C ILE A 433 -0.64 14.74 5.48
N PRO A 434 -1.10 13.75 4.69
CA PRO A 434 -2.28 13.98 3.86
C PRO A 434 -3.56 14.05 4.68
N HIS A 435 -4.39 15.02 4.32
CA HIS A 435 -5.71 15.28 4.87
C HIS A 435 -6.80 14.48 4.16
N ALA A 436 -6.58 14.17 2.88
CA ALA A 436 -7.48 13.35 2.08
C ALA A 436 -6.71 12.37 1.19
N LEU A 437 -7.40 11.30 0.78
CA LEU A 437 -6.89 10.25 -0.11
C LEU A 437 -7.90 10.01 -1.23
N VAL A 438 -7.47 10.18 -2.48
CA VAL A 438 -8.17 9.66 -3.65
C VAL A 438 -7.62 8.28 -3.97
N THR A 439 -8.44 7.24 -4.03
CA THR A 439 -7.97 5.86 -4.27
C THR A 439 -9.03 4.99 -4.93
N ASN A 440 -8.66 3.82 -5.45
CA ASN A 440 -9.62 2.81 -5.92
C ASN A 440 -10.11 1.93 -4.75
N PHE A 441 -11.03 1.01 -5.04
CA PHE A 441 -11.31 -0.12 -4.16
C PHE A 441 -10.29 -1.24 -4.38
N HIS A 442 -9.74 -1.79 -3.30
CA HIS A 442 -8.61 -2.73 -3.34
C HIS A 442 -9.01 -4.15 -3.00
N GLN A 443 -8.24 -5.14 -3.47
CA GLN A 443 -8.53 -6.55 -3.21
C GLN A 443 -8.65 -6.86 -1.71
N PRO A 444 -9.52 -7.83 -1.33
CA PRO A 444 -9.51 -8.37 0.02
C PRO A 444 -8.12 -8.96 0.33
N GLN A 445 -7.73 -8.90 1.60
CA GLN A 445 -6.48 -9.45 2.11
C GLN A 445 -5.23 -8.87 1.43
N SER A 446 -5.28 -7.59 1.06
CA SER A 446 -4.17 -6.85 0.45
C SER A 446 -3.60 -5.78 1.39
N THR A 447 -2.33 -5.45 1.20
CA THR A 447 -1.67 -4.34 1.92
C THR A 447 -2.27 -2.98 1.57
N LEU A 448 -2.83 -2.82 0.37
CA LEU A 448 -3.55 -1.61 -0.02
C LEU A 448 -4.87 -1.45 0.76
N LEU A 449 -5.58 -2.54 1.05
CA LEU A 449 -6.76 -2.50 1.90
C LEU A 449 -6.39 -2.14 3.35
N LEU A 450 -5.26 -2.63 3.86
CA LEU A 450 -4.74 -2.22 5.18
C LEU A 450 -4.45 -0.72 5.24
N LEU A 451 -3.84 -0.17 4.19
CA LEU A 451 -3.57 1.25 4.10
C LEU A 451 -4.87 2.08 4.10
N VAL A 452 -5.87 1.66 3.33
CA VAL A 452 -7.19 2.32 3.36
C VAL A 452 -7.85 2.18 4.73
N ALA A 453 -7.71 1.03 5.39
CA ALA A 453 -8.22 0.83 6.75
C ALA A 453 -7.48 1.68 7.80
N ALA A 454 -6.19 1.94 7.62
CA ALA A 454 -5.43 2.86 8.47
C ALA A 454 -5.91 4.30 8.28
N PHE A 455 -6.24 4.68 7.03
CA PHE A 455 -6.70 6.02 6.68
C PHE A 455 -8.15 6.30 7.12
N ALA A 456 -9.09 5.41 6.78
CA ALA A 456 -10.52 5.55 7.09
C ALA A 456 -10.88 5.03 8.50
N GLY A 457 -9.93 4.44 9.21
CA GLY A 457 -10.16 3.82 10.52
C GLY A 457 -11.21 2.69 10.45
N PRO A 458 -11.95 2.42 11.56
CA PRO A 458 -12.86 1.27 11.64
C PRO A 458 -14.04 1.32 10.65
N LYS A 459 -14.25 2.46 9.98
CA LYS A 459 -15.33 2.70 9.01
C LYS A 459 -15.02 2.16 7.61
N TRP A 460 -13.80 1.68 7.35
CA TRP A 460 -13.45 1.09 6.06
C TRP A 460 -14.42 -0.02 5.61
N LYS A 461 -14.93 -0.85 6.54
CA LYS A 461 -15.89 -1.91 6.23
C LYS A 461 -17.22 -1.36 5.74
N GLU A 462 -17.68 -0.26 6.32
CA GLU A 462 -18.93 0.42 5.93
C GLU A 462 -18.81 1.00 4.52
N ILE A 463 -17.67 1.65 4.23
CA ILE A 463 -17.37 2.19 2.90
C ILE A 463 -17.38 1.09 1.83
N TYR A 464 -16.69 -0.03 2.08
CA TYR A 464 -16.64 -1.14 1.13
C TYR A 464 -17.98 -1.86 1.00
N HIS A 465 -18.72 -2.04 2.10
CA HIS A 465 -20.05 -2.64 2.06
C HIS A 465 -21.05 -1.79 1.25
N TYR A 466 -20.99 -0.47 1.42
CA TYR A 466 -21.77 0.45 0.61
C TYR A 466 -21.42 0.34 -0.88
N ALA A 467 -20.12 0.33 -1.21
CA ALA A 467 -19.66 0.20 -2.58
C ALA A 467 -20.16 -1.11 -3.25
N LEU A 468 -20.06 -2.23 -2.54
CA LEU A 468 -20.57 -3.53 -3.01
C LEU A 468 -22.09 -3.49 -3.23
N SER A 469 -22.84 -2.96 -2.25
CA SER A 469 -24.30 -2.94 -2.27
C SER A 469 -24.88 -2.01 -3.35
N ASN A 470 -24.11 -1.00 -3.76
CA ASN A 470 -24.52 -0.02 -4.77
C ASN A 470 -23.83 -0.25 -6.13
N GLY A 471 -23.24 -1.43 -6.36
CA GLY A 471 -22.72 -1.82 -7.68
C GLY A 471 -21.54 -0.98 -8.17
N PHE A 472 -20.67 -0.51 -7.27
CA PHE A 472 -19.40 0.10 -7.67
C PHE A 472 -18.50 -0.95 -8.32
N ARG A 473 -17.69 -0.51 -9.28
CA ARG A 473 -16.68 -1.34 -9.94
C ARG A 473 -15.37 -1.28 -9.16
N PHE A 474 -14.68 -2.40 -9.01
CA PHE A 474 -13.52 -2.54 -8.14
C PHE A 474 -12.20 -2.62 -8.93
N LEU A 475 -11.09 -2.41 -8.20
CA LEU A 475 -9.71 -2.57 -8.65
C LEU A 475 -9.28 -1.56 -9.73
N SER A 476 -8.21 -1.89 -10.47
CA SER A 476 -7.46 -0.97 -11.34
C SER A 476 -8.31 -0.09 -12.28
N TYR A 477 -9.32 -0.69 -12.92
CA TYR A 477 -10.17 -0.01 -13.92
C TYR A 477 -11.56 0.34 -13.38
N GLY A 478 -11.76 0.14 -12.08
CA GLY A 478 -13.03 0.33 -11.42
C GLY A 478 -13.39 1.80 -11.21
N ASP A 479 -14.17 2.01 -10.19
CA ASP A 479 -14.51 3.31 -9.64
C ASP A 479 -13.51 3.64 -8.52
N GLY A 480 -13.69 4.78 -7.88
CA GLY A 480 -12.81 5.21 -6.80
C GLY A 480 -13.53 5.96 -5.71
N CYS A 481 -12.75 6.38 -4.73
CA CYS A 481 -13.22 7.06 -3.55
C CYS A 481 -12.32 8.23 -3.18
N LEU A 482 -12.95 9.28 -2.64
CA LEU A 482 -12.30 10.41 -1.96
C LEU A 482 -12.60 10.27 -0.47
N LEU A 483 -11.55 10.02 0.31
CA LEU A 483 -11.64 9.79 1.75
C LEU A 483 -11.01 10.97 2.48
N PHE A 484 -11.73 11.59 3.42
CA PHE A 484 -11.19 12.63 4.29
C PHE A 484 -10.77 12.04 5.65
N ARG A 485 -9.60 12.44 6.15
CA ARG A 485 -9.12 12.05 7.47
C ARG A 485 -9.82 12.88 8.55
N HIS A 486 -10.21 12.22 9.64
CA HIS A 486 -10.84 12.85 10.81
C HIS A 486 -9.86 13.11 11.95
#